data_AF-A0A976L657-F1
#
_entry.id   AF-A0A976L657-F1
#
_cell.length_a   1.000
_cell.length_b   1.000
_cell.length_c   1.000
_cell.angle_alpha   90.00
_cell.angle_beta   90.00
_cell.angle_gamma   90.00
#
_symmetry.space_group_name_H-M   'P 1'
#
loop_
_entity.id
_entity.type
_entity.pdbx_description
1 polymer ?
#
loop_
_entity_poly.entity_id
_entity_poly.type
_entity_poly.pdbx_seq_one_letter_code
_entity_poly.pdbx_strand_id
1 'polypeptide(L)'
;MAEIIQFSGIAKKQGRSRSLTDFLREALNKIEEMPLLQNCFVTDRAKFKRLMEARIMRGIIQKREISTASFLCGLYSAEVLTKFLRTVEEDLGRISQLEGFAKTGNPYFYQTAGDHLFYICAVFPENADRLRRQLKLQDYHQMGARCYYTFYDLTGVEIGYHMSRQFTQMTGIIRQYVINPKK
;
A
#
# COMPACT_ATOMS: atom_id res chain seq x y z
N MET A 1 33.95 21.43 -7.55
CA MET A 1 33.99 20.11 -8.20
C MET A 1 33.45 19.11 -7.18
N ALA A 2 32.21 18.65 -7.36
CA ALA A 2 31.58 17.72 -6.42
C ALA A 2 31.71 16.30 -6.96
N GLU A 3 32.34 15.41 -6.18
CA GLU A 3 32.43 13.99 -6.47
C GLU A 3 31.02 13.38 -6.51
N ILE A 4 30.66 12.85 -7.67
CA ILE A 4 29.47 12.01 -7.83
C ILE A 4 29.79 10.69 -7.11
N ILE A 5 29.22 10.50 -5.93
CA ILE A 5 29.17 9.18 -5.29
C ILE A 5 28.31 8.30 -6.21
N GLN A 6 28.98 7.55 -7.09
CA GLN A 6 28.36 6.46 -7.82
C GLN A 6 27.99 5.38 -6.81
N PHE A 7 26.72 5.33 -6.42
CA PHE A 7 26.16 4.13 -5.81
C PHE A 7 26.05 3.04 -6.88
N SER A 8 27.17 2.38 -7.14
CA SER A 8 27.24 1.05 -7.74
C SER A 8 26.54 0.06 -6.80
N GLY A 9 25.24 -0.13 -7.00
CA GLY A 9 24.46 -1.01 -6.12
C GLY A 9 23.01 -1.25 -6.50
N ILE A 10 22.49 -0.66 -7.58
CA ILE A 10 21.22 -1.14 -8.14
C ILE A 10 21.53 -2.44 -8.88
N ALA A 11 21.54 -3.52 -8.11
CA ALA A 11 21.41 -4.85 -8.66
C ALA A 11 20.27 -4.80 -9.68
N LYS A 12 20.61 -4.90 -10.97
CA LYS A 12 19.72 -5.44 -11.99
C LYS A 12 19.34 -6.84 -11.54
N LYS A 13 18.42 -6.96 -10.57
CA LYS A 13 17.58 -8.14 -10.49
C LYS A 13 16.69 -8.06 -11.71
N GLN A 14 17.17 -8.67 -12.80
CA GLN A 14 16.29 -9.33 -13.76
C GLN A 14 15.47 -10.38 -12.99
N GLY A 15 14.54 -9.92 -12.16
CA GLY A 15 13.47 -10.76 -11.68
C GLY A 15 12.59 -11.00 -12.89
N ARG A 16 12.43 -12.26 -13.31
CA ARG A 16 11.39 -12.64 -14.26
C ARG A 16 10.11 -11.90 -13.86
N SER A 17 9.57 -11.08 -14.75
CA SER A 17 8.25 -10.47 -14.56
C SER A 17 7.30 -11.61 -14.23
N ARG A 18 6.79 -11.65 -12.99
CA ARG A 18 5.87 -12.71 -12.55
C ARG A 18 4.65 -12.68 -13.46
N SER A 19 4.28 -13.85 -14.00
CA SER A 19 3.10 -13.93 -14.85
C SER A 19 1.83 -13.75 -14.02
N LEU A 20 0.72 -13.35 -14.66
CA LEU A 20 -0.58 -13.30 -14.01
C LEU A 20 -0.97 -14.67 -13.42
N THR A 21 -0.63 -15.76 -14.10
CA THR A 21 -0.85 -17.13 -13.64
C THR A 21 -0.09 -17.42 -12.35
N ASP A 22 1.15 -16.91 -12.21
CA ASP A 22 1.92 -17.05 -10.97
C ASP A 22 1.24 -16.31 -9.81
N PHE A 23 0.75 -15.09 -10.07
CA PHE A 23 0.00 -14.32 -9.07
C PHE A 23 -1.30 -15.00 -8.65
N LEU A 24 -2.03 -15.58 -9.60
CA LEU A 24 -3.27 -16.31 -9.32
C LEU A 24 -3.00 -17.56 -8.48
N ARG A 25 -1.96 -18.33 -8.81
CA ARG A 25 -1.58 -19.51 -8.03
C ARG A 25 -1.16 -19.12 -6.62
N GLU A 26 -0.33 -18.08 -6.47
CA GLU A 26 0.07 -17.57 -5.17
C GLU A 26 -1.14 -17.06 -4.37
N ALA A 27 -2.07 -16.35 -5.00
CA ALA A 27 -3.29 -15.86 -4.38
C ALA A 27 -4.17 -16.99 -3.85
N LEU A 28 -4.40 -18.04 -4.65
CA LEU A 28 -5.19 -19.20 -4.23
C LEU A 28 -4.56 -19.90 -3.02
N ASN A 29 -3.25 -20.16 -3.06
CA ASN A 29 -2.54 -20.76 -1.94
C ASN A 29 -2.69 -19.94 -0.65
N LYS A 30 -2.55 -18.61 -0.72
CA LYS A 30 -2.72 -17.74 0.45
C LYS A 30 -4.15 -17.76 0.99
N ILE A 31 -5.15 -17.84 0.11
CA ILE A 31 -6.57 -17.91 0.49
C ILE A 31 -6.87 -19.24 1.19
N GLU A 32 -6.30 -20.35 0.70
CA GLU A 32 -6.42 -21.68 1.31
C GLU A 32 -5.78 -21.72 2.71
N GLU A 33 -4.66 -21.02 2.92
CA GLU A 33 -4.00 -20.90 4.24
C GLU A 33 -4.78 -20.01 5.23
N MET A 34 -5.74 -19.21 4.76
CA MET A 34 -6.42 -18.20 5.57
C MET A 34 -7.13 -18.75 6.84
N PRO A 35 -7.87 -19.88 6.81
CA PRO A 35 -8.51 -20.43 8.01
C PRO A 35 -7.51 -20.80 9.11
N LEU A 36 -6.30 -21.22 8.74
CA LEU A 36 -5.22 -21.55 9.68
C LEU A 36 -4.66 -20.29 10.36
N LEU A 37 -4.71 -19.15 9.65
CA LEU A 37 -4.22 -17.86 10.14
C LEU A 37 -5.26 -17.09 10.98
N GLN A 38 -6.56 -17.37 10.80
CA GLN A 38 -7.65 -16.67 11.52
C GLN A 38 -7.64 -16.93 13.03
N ASN A 39 -7.11 -18.08 13.47
CA ASN A 39 -7.05 -18.49 14.88
C ASN A 39 -5.71 -18.15 15.55
N CYS A 40 -4.75 -17.56 14.83
CA CYS A 40 -3.48 -17.14 15.39
C CYS A 40 -3.62 -15.75 16.02
N PHE A 41 -3.34 -15.64 17.33
CA PHE A 41 -3.25 -14.33 17.99
C PHE A 41 -2.27 -13.42 17.23
N VAL A 42 -2.68 -12.16 17.02
CA VAL A 42 -2.01 -11.13 16.20
C VAL A 42 -0.76 -10.56 16.92
N THR A 43 0.14 -11.42 17.37
CA THR A 43 1.41 -11.02 17.99
C THR A 43 2.60 -11.12 17.02
N ASP A 44 2.45 -11.90 15.94
CA ASP A 44 3.47 -12.09 14.90
C ASP A 44 3.17 -11.23 13.67
N ARG A 45 4.06 -10.26 13.39
CA ARG A 45 3.99 -9.35 12.24
C ARG A 45 3.98 -10.09 10.90
N ALA A 46 4.71 -11.19 10.78
CA ALA A 46 4.76 -11.97 9.55
C ALA A 46 3.44 -12.71 9.31
N LYS A 47 2.86 -13.30 10.36
CA LYS A 47 1.51 -13.92 10.28
C LYS A 47 0.43 -12.90 9.95
N PHE A 48 0.50 -11.70 10.55
CA PHE A 48 -0.42 -10.62 10.22
C PHE A 48 -0.31 -10.23 8.74
N LYS A 49 0.91 -10.02 8.22
CA LYS A 49 1.12 -9.71 6.79
C LYS A 49 0.49 -10.79 5.90
N ARG A 50 0.75 -12.07 6.16
CA ARG A 50 0.18 -13.19 5.38
C ARG A 50 -1.35 -13.20 5.43
N LEU A 51 -1.95 -12.95 6.59
CA LEU A 51 -3.41 -12.83 6.72
C LEU A 51 -3.96 -11.66 5.91
N MET A 52 -3.29 -10.50 5.93
CA MET A 52 -3.69 -9.33 5.13
C MET A 52 -3.58 -9.62 3.63
N GLU A 53 -2.48 -10.23 3.18
CA GLU A 53 -2.31 -10.67 1.79
C GLU A 53 -3.46 -11.58 1.38
N ALA A 54 -3.76 -12.63 2.15
CA ALA A 54 -4.85 -13.56 1.85
C ALA A 54 -6.21 -12.86 1.73
N ARG A 55 -6.55 -11.97 2.67
CA ARG A 55 -7.82 -11.21 2.63
C ARG A 55 -7.91 -10.28 1.43
N ILE A 56 -6.82 -9.58 1.10
CA ILE A 56 -6.78 -8.66 -0.05
C ILE A 56 -6.87 -9.45 -1.36
N MET A 57 -6.15 -10.56 -1.49
CA MET A 57 -6.22 -11.43 -2.68
C MET A 57 -7.62 -12.00 -2.89
N ARG A 58 -8.28 -12.45 -1.81
CA ARG A 58 -9.69 -12.86 -1.86
C ARG A 58 -10.57 -11.73 -2.41
N GLY A 59 -10.38 -10.50 -1.93
CA GLY A 59 -11.13 -9.33 -2.38
C GLY A 59 -10.90 -8.99 -3.85
N ILE A 60 -9.66 -9.07 -4.34
CA ILE A 60 -9.31 -8.86 -5.76
C ILE A 60 -10.06 -9.87 -6.64
N ILE A 61 -10.00 -11.15 -6.29
CA ILE A 61 -10.67 -12.22 -7.05
C ILE A 61 -12.19 -12.05 -7.02
N GLN A 62 -12.77 -11.79 -5.86
CA GLN A 62 -14.23 -11.66 -5.72
C GLN A 62 -14.80 -10.44 -6.44
N LYS A 63 -14.03 -9.34 -6.55
CA LYS A 63 -14.41 -8.18 -7.37
C LYS A 63 -14.09 -8.34 -8.86
N ARG A 64 -13.52 -9.48 -9.28
CA ARG A 64 -13.07 -9.76 -10.67
C ARG A 64 -11.99 -8.79 -11.18
N GLU A 65 -11.21 -8.24 -10.27
CA GLU A 65 -10.15 -7.26 -10.57
C GLU A 65 -8.83 -7.96 -10.90
N ILE A 66 -8.89 -8.98 -11.78
CA ILE A 66 -7.80 -9.92 -12.01
C ILE A 66 -6.80 -9.32 -13.00
N SER A 67 -5.76 -8.67 -12.47
CA SER A 67 -4.65 -8.14 -13.24
C SER A 67 -3.34 -8.20 -12.46
N THR A 68 -2.21 -8.24 -13.15
CA THR A 68 -0.87 -8.20 -12.52
C THR A 68 -0.73 -6.97 -11.62
N ALA A 69 -1.22 -5.81 -12.07
CA ALA A 69 -1.20 -4.57 -11.30
C ALA A 69 -2.00 -4.70 -10.00
N SER A 70 -3.20 -5.27 -10.06
CA SER A 70 -4.05 -5.46 -8.88
C SER A 70 -3.40 -6.38 -7.84
N PHE A 71 -2.78 -7.48 -8.28
CA PHE A 71 -2.06 -8.40 -7.38
C PHE A 71 -0.80 -7.76 -6.78
N LEU A 72 0.00 -7.03 -7.58
CA LEU A 72 1.16 -6.29 -7.09
C LEU A 72 0.76 -5.24 -6.04
N CYS A 73 -0.25 -4.42 -6.35
CA CYS A 73 -0.81 -3.45 -5.42
C CYS A 73 -1.37 -4.12 -4.17
N GLY A 74 -1.97 -5.31 -4.28
CA GLY A 74 -2.50 -6.06 -3.15
C GLY A 74 -1.41 -6.52 -2.18
N LEU A 75 -0.30 -7.08 -2.69
CA LEU A 75 0.86 -7.46 -1.88
C LEU A 75 1.48 -6.24 -1.20
N TYR A 76 1.67 -5.16 -1.95
CA TYR A 76 2.22 -3.92 -1.42
C TYR A 76 1.32 -3.31 -0.35
N SER A 77 0.01 -3.33 -0.55
CA SER A 77 -0.96 -2.82 0.42
C SER A 77 -0.94 -3.60 1.73
N ALA A 78 -0.78 -4.93 1.67
CA ALA A 78 -0.60 -5.75 2.87
C ALA A 78 0.64 -5.34 3.67
N GLU A 79 1.73 -5.00 2.96
CA GLU A 79 2.94 -4.47 3.59
C GLU A 79 2.72 -3.11 4.25
N VAL A 80 2.02 -2.20 3.58
CA VAL A 80 1.63 -0.90 4.15
C VAL A 80 0.79 -1.09 5.42
N LEU A 81 -0.27 -1.89 5.37
CA LEU A 81 -1.10 -2.17 6.56
C LEU A 81 -0.29 -2.76 7.71
N THR A 82 0.65 -3.66 7.40
CA THR A 82 1.53 -4.28 8.40
C THR A 82 2.52 -3.27 8.99
N LYS A 83 3.02 -2.33 8.18
CA LYS A 83 3.93 -1.26 8.63
C LYS A 83 3.26 -0.35 9.66
N PHE A 84 1.99 -0.03 9.48
CA PHE A 84 1.24 0.89 10.34
C PHE A 84 0.45 0.23 11.48
N LEU A 85 0.60 -1.09 11.68
CA LEU A 85 -0.11 -1.84 12.74
C LEU A 85 0.14 -1.31 14.17
N ARG A 86 1.24 -0.58 14.40
CA ARG A 86 1.63 -0.09 15.75
C ARG A 86 1.71 1.44 15.89
N THR A 87 1.51 2.23 14.83
CA THR A 87 1.83 3.67 14.82
C THR A 87 0.61 4.61 14.70
N VAL A 88 -0.60 4.11 14.98
CA VAL A 88 -1.86 4.84 14.73
C VAL A 88 -1.94 6.20 15.44
N GLU A 89 -1.29 6.39 16.59
CA GLU A 89 -1.40 7.64 17.37
C GLU A 89 -0.31 8.70 17.06
N GLU A 90 0.81 8.34 16.41
CA GLU A 90 1.97 9.25 16.29
C GLU A 90 2.12 9.92 14.90
N ASP A 91 1.48 9.40 13.85
CA ASP A 91 1.87 9.75 12.46
C ASP A 91 0.99 10.80 11.76
N LEU A 92 -0.19 11.17 12.29
CA LEU A 92 -1.02 12.20 11.66
C LEU A 92 -0.36 13.59 11.68
N GLY A 93 0.47 13.86 12.69
CA GLY A 93 1.32 15.07 12.76
C GLY A 93 2.47 15.08 11.74
N ARG A 94 2.83 13.94 11.14
CA ARG A 94 3.87 13.85 10.11
C ARG A 94 3.37 14.25 8.72
N ILE A 95 2.05 14.29 8.50
CA ILE A 95 1.48 14.87 7.28
C ILE A 95 1.78 16.38 7.20
N SER A 96 1.79 17.10 8.33
CA SER A 96 2.27 18.50 8.35
C SER A 96 3.79 18.63 8.12
N GLN A 97 4.57 17.57 8.33
CA GLN A 97 5.98 17.56 7.97
C GLN A 97 6.19 17.37 6.46
N LEU A 98 5.12 17.14 5.68
CA LEU A 98 5.24 16.95 4.24
C LEU A 98 5.85 18.17 3.53
N GLU A 99 5.57 19.37 4.05
CA GLU A 99 6.11 20.63 3.52
C GLU A 99 7.61 20.82 3.83
N GLY A 100 8.09 20.23 4.95
CA GLY A 100 9.49 20.31 5.37
C GLY A 100 10.41 19.42 4.54
N PHE A 101 9.91 18.23 4.14
CA PHE A 101 10.73 17.21 3.47
C PHE A 101 10.80 17.33 1.95
N ALA A 102 9.85 18.02 1.30
CA ALA A 102 9.98 18.41 -0.12
C ALA A 102 11.29 19.19 -0.41
N LYS A 103 11.86 19.82 0.62
CA LYS A 103 13.14 20.52 0.56
C LYS A 103 14.37 19.60 0.54
N THR A 104 14.22 18.31 0.91
CA THR A 104 15.35 17.36 1.00
C THR A 104 15.70 16.67 -0.32
N GLY A 105 14.83 16.77 -1.34
CA GLY A 105 15.03 16.12 -2.63
C GLY A 105 14.94 14.58 -2.62
N ASN A 106 14.63 13.94 -1.49
CA ASN A 106 14.51 12.48 -1.40
C ASN A 106 13.15 12.00 -1.96
N PRO A 107 13.10 11.21 -3.05
CA PRO A 107 11.84 10.79 -3.65
C PRO A 107 11.04 9.79 -2.79
N TYR A 108 11.69 8.99 -1.93
CA TYR A 108 11.02 8.00 -1.05
C TYR A 108 10.08 8.64 -0.02
N PHE A 109 10.23 9.94 0.18
CA PHE A 109 9.28 10.72 0.95
C PHE A 109 7.88 10.68 0.32
N TYR A 110 7.75 10.80 -1.00
CA TYR A 110 6.45 10.73 -1.68
C TYR A 110 5.83 9.33 -1.53
N GLN A 111 6.62 8.27 -1.57
CA GLN A 111 6.13 6.92 -1.27
C GLN A 111 5.57 6.85 0.16
N THR A 112 6.32 7.35 1.13
CA THR A 112 5.90 7.35 2.54
C THR A 112 4.63 8.16 2.75
N ALA A 113 4.52 9.33 2.12
CA ALA A 113 3.31 10.16 2.13
C ALA A 113 2.10 9.41 1.54
N GLY A 114 2.30 8.77 0.38
CA GLY A 114 1.31 7.92 -0.27
C GLY A 114 0.84 6.78 0.63
N ASP A 115 1.77 6.09 1.31
CA ASP A 115 1.45 5.00 2.23
C ASP A 115 0.59 5.46 3.41
N HIS A 116 0.88 6.63 4.00
CA HIS A 116 0.08 7.19 5.10
C HIS A 116 -1.33 7.55 4.63
N LEU A 117 -1.44 8.27 3.51
CA LEU A 117 -2.73 8.64 2.92
C LEU A 117 -3.53 7.39 2.57
N PHE A 118 -2.86 6.36 2.03
CA PHE A 118 -3.46 5.08 1.70
C PHE A 118 -3.99 4.39 2.96
N TYR A 119 -3.20 4.32 4.03
CA TYR A 119 -3.58 3.73 5.29
C TYR A 119 -4.79 4.42 5.91
N ILE A 120 -4.78 5.76 5.99
CA ILE A 120 -5.91 6.56 6.48
C ILE A 120 -7.17 6.26 5.65
N CYS A 121 -7.05 6.32 4.33
CA CYS A 121 -8.17 6.06 3.44
C CYS A 121 -8.68 4.62 3.54
N ALA A 122 -7.83 3.64 3.81
CA ALA A 122 -8.20 2.23 3.86
C ALA A 122 -8.79 1.82 5.22
N VAL A 123 -8.28 2.37 6.32
CA VAL A 123 -8.59 1.91 7.68
C VAL A 123 -9.48 2.87 8.45
N PHE A 124 -9.28 4.18 8.27
CA PHE A 124 -10.00 5.23 9.02
C PHE A 124 -10.67 6.23 8.07
N PRO A 125 -11.56 5.78 7.17
CA PRO A 125 -12.21 6.69 6.22
C PRO A 125 -13.00 7.80 6.93
N GLU A 126 -13.57 7.54 8.11
CA GLU A 126 -14.26 8.53 8.95
C GLU A 126 -13.32 9.58 9.57
N ASN A 127 -12.03 9.28 9.71
CA ASN A 127 -11.05 10.27 10.18
C ASN A 127 -10.73 11.30 9.11
N ALA A 128 -10.91 10.97 7.81
CA ALA A 128 -10.82 11.98 6.75
C ALA A 128 -11.85 13.11 6.97
N ASP A 129 -13.05 12.76 7.44
CA ASP A 129 -14.12 13.73 7.70
C ASP A 129 -14.03 14.37 9.10
N ARG A 130 -13.40 13.68 10.08
CA ARG A 130 -13.24 14.18 11.46
C ARG A 130 -11.99 15.03 11.72
N LEU A 131 -10.94 14.91 10.91
CA LEU A 131 -9.66 15.62 11.09
C LEU A 131 -9.72 17.10 10.68
N ARG A 132 -10.61 17.90 11.30
CA ARG A 132 -10.58 19.39 11.44
C ARG A 132 -10.17 20.25 10.22
N ARG A 133 -10.11 19.71 9.00
CA ARG A 133 -9.75 20.40 7.76
C ARG A 133 -10.81 20.01 6.74
N GLN A 134 -11.25 20.97 5.94
CA GLN A 134 -12.38 20.90 5.00
C GLN A 134 -12.22 19.88 3.84
N LEU A 135 -11.33 18.91 3.97
CA LEU A 135 -10.98 17.95 2.93
C LEU A 135 -11.89 16.73 3.03
N LYS A 136 -12.46 16.33 1.91
CA LYS A 136 -13.26 15.11 1.77
C LYS A 136 -12.34 13.91 1.57
N LEU A 137 -12.83 12.70 1.85
CA LEU A 137 -12.11 11.46 1.55
C LEU A 137 -11.56 11.39 0.09
N GLN A 138 -12.29 11.95 -0.87
CA GLN A 138 -11.86 12.01 -2.27
C GLN A 138 -10.59 12.84 -2.47
N ASP A 139 -10.41 13.92 -1.69
CA ASP A 139 -9.21 14.74 -1.75
C ASP A 139 -8.00 13.93 -1.26
N TYR A 140 -8.16 13.16 -0.18
CA TYR A 140 -7.13 12.25 0.31
C TYR A 140 -6.78 11.15 -0.71
N HIS A 141 -7.76 10.62 -1.45
CA HIS A 141 -7.51 9.69 -2.55
C HIS A 141 -6.65 10.33 -3.65
N GLN A 142 -7.00 11.54 -4.09
CA GLN A 142 -6.26 12.25 -5.12
C GLN A 142 -4.83 12.59 -4.67
N MET A 143 -4.67 13.07 -3.44
CA MET A 143 -3.36 13.37 -2.85
C MET A 143 -2.49 12.11 -2.78
N GLY A 144 -3.03 11.00 -2.27
CA GLY A 144 -2.29 9.75 -2.13
C GLY A 144 -1.87 9.15 -3.48
N ALA A 145 -2.79 9.16 -4.46
CA ALA A 145 -2.49 8.74 -5.83
C ALA A 145 -1.38 9.60 -6.45
N ARG A 146 -1.45 10.92 -6.27
CA ARG A 146 -0.43 11.86 -6.77
C ARG A 146 0.93 11.63 -6.12
N CYS A 147 0.98 11.37 -4.82
CA CYS A 147 2.23 11.01 -4.13
C CYS A 147 2.90 9.78 -4.77
N TYR A 148 2.16 8.70 -5.01
CA TYR A 148 2.72 7.52 -5.67
C TYR A 148 3.15 7.78 -7.11
N TYR A 149 2.39 8.60 -7.86
CA TYR A 149 2.76 8.97 -9.22
C TYR A 149 4.05 9.80 -9.25
N THR A 150 4.19 10.79 -8.36
CA THR A 150 5.42 11.58 -8.23
C THR A 150 6.60 10.73 -7.79
N PHE A 151 6.41 9.78 -6.88
CA PHE A 151 7.45 8.80 -6.55
C PHE A 151 7.90 8.01 -7.77
N TYR A 152 6.97 7.54 -8.59
CA TYR A 152 7.29 6.84 -9.84
C TYR A 152 8.04 7.74 -10.83
N ASP A 153 7.56 8.95 -11.07
CA ASP A 153 8.18 9.91 -11.97
C ASP A 153 9.66 10.19 -11.60
N LEU A 154 9.95 10.28 -10.30
CA LEU A 154 11.30 10.55 -9.80
C LEU A 154 12.22 9.32 -9.74
N THR A 155 11.68 8.09 -9.72
CA THR A 155 12.48 6.87 -9.44
C THR A 155 12.38 5.76 -10.48
N GLY A 156 11.35 5.80 -11.33
CA GLY A 156 11.01 4.71 -12.25
C GLY A 156 10.46 3.44 -11.58
N VAL A 157 10.24 3.43 -10.26
CA VAL A 157 9.79 2.22 -9.54
C VAL A 157 8.31 1.95 -9.82
N GLU A 158 8.02 0.87 -10.53
CA GLU A 158 6.70 0.53 -11.07
C GLU A 158 5.56 0.49 -10.04
N ILE A 159 5.85 0.14 -8.78
CA ILE A 159 4.81 0.09 -7.75
C ILE A 159 4.16 1.46 -7.53
N GLY A 160 4.91 2.56 -7.68
CA GLY A 160 4.34 3.91 -7.62
C GLY A 160 3.34 4.15 -8.74
N TYR A 161 3.66 3.73 -9.96
CA TYR A 161 2.74 3.83 -11.10
C TYR A 161 1.46 3.03 -10.84
N HIS A 162 1.59 1.75 -10.47
CA HIS A 162 0.42 0.90 -10.24
C HIS A 162 -0.44 1.39 -9.07
N MET A 163 0.17 1.74 -7.93
CA MET A 163 -0.56 2.26 -6.77
C MET A 163 -1.26 3.59 -7.07
N SER A 164 -0.67 4.47 -7.88
CA SER A 164 -1.33 5.72 -8.27
C SER A 164 -2.65 5.48 -9.02
N ARG A 165 -2.69 4.46 -9.89
CA ARG A 165 -3.88 4.12 -10.68
C ARG A 165 -4.90 3.28 -9.91
N GLN A 166 -4.42 2.42 -9.01
CA GLN A 166 -5.22 1.45 -8.26
C GLN A 166 -5.65 1.96 -6.88
N PHE A 167 -5.29 3.20 -6.50
CA PHE A 167 -5.43 3.71 -5.14
C PHE A 167 -6.86 3.57 -4.58
N THR A 168 -7.85 4.19 -5.24
CA THR A 168 -9.26 4.18 -4.80
C THR A 168 -9.82 2.76 -4.78
N GLN A 169 -9.52 1.97 -5.80
CA GLN A 169 -9.97 0.60 -5.91
C GLN A 169 -9.42 -0.26 -4.76
N MET A 170 -8.13 -0.16 -4.48
CA MET A 170 -7.47 -0.97 -3.47
C MET A 170 -7.88 -0.57 -2.05
N THR A 171 -8.03 0.73 -1.76
CA THR A 171 -8.61 1.18 -0.47
C THR A 171 -10.03 0.63 -0.28
N GLY A 172 -10.83 0.57 -1.35
CA GLY A 172 -12.17 -0.03 -1.32
C GLY A 172 -12.16 -1.55 -1.09
N ILE A 173 -11.22 -2.28 -1.69
CA ILE A 173 -11.03 -3.72 -1.43
C ILE A 173 -10.69 -3.95 0.04
N ILE A 174 -9.73 -3.21 0.59
CA ILE A 174 -9.28 -3.35 1.98
C ILE A 174 -10.43 -3.08 2.95
N ARG A 175 -11.16 -1.97 2.77
CA ARG A 175 -12.32 -1.67 3.63
C ARG A 175 -13.32 -2.82 3.68
N GLN A 176 -13.64 -3.40 2.54
CA GLN A 176 -14.67 -4.43 2.42
C GLN A 176 -14.20 -5.82 2.88
N TYR A 177 -12.93 -6.17 2.69
CA TYR A 177 -12.45 -7.54 2.88
C TYR A 177 -11.47 -7.71 4.04
N VAL A 178 -10.88 -6.61 4.51
CA VAL A 178 -9.93 -6.61 5.61
C VAL A 178 -10.57 -6.02 6.87
N ILE A 179 -11.12 -4.80 6.76
CA ILE A 179 -11.65 -4.03 7.90
C ILE A 179 -13.07 -4.47 8.27
N ASN A 180 -13.97 -4.52 7.29
CA ASN A 180 -15.37 -4.93 7.47
C ASN A 180 -15.67 -6.23 6.70
N PRO A 181 -14.97 -7.34 6.98
CA PRO A 181 -15.21 -8.59 6.26
C PRO A 181 -16.65 -9.04 6.55
N LYS A 182 -17.50 -9.01 5.52
CA LYS A 182 -18.81 -9.65 5.60
C LYS A 182 -18.58 -11.15 5.79
N LYS A 183 -19.18 -11.71 6.84
CA LYS A 183 -19.15 -13.16 7.13
C LYS A 183 -19.77 -13.94 5.99
#